data_AF-A0A916CW32-F1
#
_entry.id   AF-A0A916CW32-F1
#
_cell.length_a   1.000
_cell.length_b   1.000
_cell.length_c   1.000
_cell.angle_alpha   90.00
_cell.angle_beta   90.00
_cell.angle_gamma   90.00
#
_symmetry.space_group_name_H-M   'P 1'
#
loop_
_entity.id
_entity.type
_entity.pdbx_description
1 polymer ?
#
loop_
_entity_poly.entity_id
_entity_poly.type
_entity_poly.pdbx_seq_one_letter_code
_entity_poly.pdbx_strand_id
1 'polypeptide(L)'
;VKELWAKVDAGGAFDLRGTPYMAKLPEYRFASGRSSHADRLATIRTVFEKYGTMIDTHTADAVKVALEHREAGVPMVVLETAQPVKFAETIREALNREPSRPAELEGIESLPQRVEVMPVDVQAVKDFIVSHCG
;
A
#
# COMPACT_ATOMS: atom_id res chain seq x y z
N VAL A 1 13.53 -10.08 -21.18
CA VAL A 1 12.57 -10.35 -20.08
C VAL A 1 11.80 -11.66 -20.23
N LYS A 2 11.38 -12.11 -21.43
CA LYS A 2 10.69 -13.40 -21.65
C LYS A 2 11.37 -14.59 -20.96
N GLU A 3 12.70 -14.69 -21.07
CA GLU A 3 13.48 -15.76 -20.43
C GLU A 3 13.47 -15.72 -18.90
N LEU A 4 13.38 -14.52 -18.30
CA LEU A 4 13.27 -14.38 -16.84
C LEU A 4 11.91 -14.88 -16.37
N TRP A 5 10.84 -14.50 -17.07
CA TRP A 5 9.47 -14.95 -16.78
C TRP A 5 9.30 -16.45 -16.98
N ALA A 6 9.88 -17.03 -18.05
CA ALA A 6 9.82 -18.47 -18.27
C ALA A 6 10.40 -19.29 -17.10
N LYS A 7 11.40 -18.77 -16.37
CA LYS A 7 11.94 -19.43 -15.17
C LYS A 7 10.96 -19.38 -13.99
N VAL A 8 10.26 -18.27 -13.82
CA VAL A 8 9.24 -18.10 -12.77
C VAL A 8 8.01 -18.96 -13.07
N ASP A 9 7.56 -18.98 -14.33
CA ASP A 9 6.43 -19.80 -14.79
C ASP A 9 6.71 -21.30 -14.61
N ALA A 10 7.98 -21.71 -14.70
CA ALA A 10 8.43 -23.06 -14.39
C ALA A 10 8.54 -23.36 -12.87
N GLY A 11 8.10 -22.44 -12.00
CA GLY A 11 8.15 -22.57 -10.54
C GLY A 11 9.50 -22.20 -9.91
N GLY A 12 10.41 -21.63 -10.68
CA GLY A 12 11.73 -21.20 -10.21
C GLY A 12 11.80 -19.72 -9.86
N ALA A 13 13.02 -19.22 -9.78
CA ALA A 13 13.34 -17.81 -9.66
C ALA A 13 14.46 -17.44 -10.66
N PHE A 14 14.72 -16.15 -10.81
CA PHE A 14 15.90 -15.67 -11.54
C PHE A 14 16.79 -14.84 -10.62
N ASP A 15 18.08 -14.82 -10.97
CA ASP A 15 19.08 -14.04 -10.28
C ASP A 15 19.69 -13.03 -11.24
N LEU A 16 19.61 -11.75 -10.89
CA LEU A 16 20.20 -10.67 -11.68
C LEU A 16 21.62 -10.33 -11.24
N ARG A 17 22.14 -10.90 -10.14
CA ARG A 17 23.52 -10.68 -9.69
C ARG A 17 24.50 -11.06 -10.80
N GLY A 18 25.50 -10.21 -11.02
CA GLY A 18 26.50 -10.38 -12.08
C GLY A 18 25.99 -10.14 -13.52
N THR A 19 24.71 -9.81 -13.71
CA THR A 19 24.18 -9.46 -15.03
C THR A 19 24.36 -7.96 -15.33
N PRO A 20 24.37 -7.54 -16.61
CA PRO A 20 24.38 -6.12 -16.97
C PRO A 20 23.18 -5.34 -16.41
N TYR A 21 22.06 -6.02 -16.12
CA TYR A 21 20.86 -5.37 -15.58
C TYR A 21 21.08 -4.89 -14.14
N MET A 22 21.69 -5.72 -13.29
CA MET A 22 22.04 -5.32 -11.92
C MET A 22 23.16 -4.29 -11.90
N ALA A 23 24.12 -4.39 -12.82
CA ALA A 23 25.20 -3.42 -12.95
C ALA A 23 24.69 -2.00 -13.29
N LYS A 24 23.58 -1.89 -14.04
CA LYS A 24 22.94 -0.62 -14.38
C LYS A 24 22.03 -0.04 -13.30
N LEU A 25 21.63 -0.84 -12.30
CA LEU A 25 20.69 -0.39 -11.26
C LEU A 25 21.10 0.92 -10.56
N PRO A 26 22.39 1.13 -10.19
CA PRO A 26 22.82 2.36 -9.55
C PRO A 26 22.60 3.63 -10.39
N GLU A 27 22.59 3.52 -11.73
CA GLU A 27 22.38 4.66 -12.64
C GLU A 27 20.97 5.25 -12.50
N TYR A 28 19.98 4.42 -12.16
CA TYR A 28 18.59 4.84 -11.96
C TYR A 28 18.33 5.41 -10.55
N ARG A 29 19.31 5.32 -9.64
CA ARG A 29 19.25 5.88 -8.28
C ARG A 29 18.07 5.39 -7.44
N PHE A 30 17.67 4.12 -7.65
CA PHE A 30 16.70 3.47 -6.77
C PHE A 30 17.39 2.96 -5.50
N ALA A 31 16.73 3.18 -4.37
CA ALA A 31 17.00 2.52 -3.10
C ALA A 31 15.70 1.92 -2.57
N SER A 32 15.81 0.92 -1.70
CA SER A 32 14.67 0.27 -1.06
C SER A 32 14.96 0.02 0.41
N GLY A 33 13.92 0.12 1.23
CA GLY A 33 13.95 -0.29 2.62
C GLY A 33 12.80 -1.25 2.93
N ARG A 34 12.62 -1.51 4.22
CA ARG A 34 11.48 -2.29 4.72
C ARG A 34 11.01 -1.73 6.06
N SER A 35 9.74 -1.91 6.35
CA SER A 35 9.19 -1.76 7.69
C SER A 35 8.52 -3.05 8.14
N SER A 36 8.56 -3.31 9.45
CA SER A 36 7.67 -4.24 10.12
C SER A 36 6.35 -3.56 10.51
N HIS A 37 5.41 -4.34 11.05
CA HIS A 37 4.19 -3.80 11.65
C HIS A 37 4.50 -2.84 12.81
N ALA A 38 5.38 -3.24 13.72
CA ALA A 38 5.79 -2.41 14.86
C ALA A 38 6.41 -1.08 14.42
N ASP A 39 7.22 -1.08 13.35
CA ASP A 39 7.82 0.14 12.78
C ASP A 39 6.74 1.11 12.30
N ARG A 40 5.68 0.60 11.64
CA ARG A 40 4.57 1.46 11.15
C ARG A 40 3.80 2.07 12.30
N LEU A 41 3.47 1.29 13.33
CA LEU A 41 2.78 1.83 14.52
C LEU A 41 3.60 2.92 15.20
N ALA A 42 4.91 2.70 15.38
CA ALA A 42 5.80 3.69 15.96
C ALA A 42 5.92 4.95 15.10
N THR A 43 5.94 4.78 13.78
CA THR A 43 6.00 5.88 12.82
C THR A 43 4.70 6.70 12.83
N ILE A 44 3.52 6.06 12.85
CA ILE A 44 2.22 6.72 12.99
C ILE A 44 2.19 7.57 14.27
N ARG A 45 2.60 6.98 15.41
CA ARG A 45 2.70 7.70 16.70
C ARG A 45 3.62 8.91 16.60
N THR A 46 4.83 8.72 16.07
CA THR A 46 5.83 9.78 15.93
C THR A 46 5.35 10.93 15.05
N VAL A 47 4.73 10.61 13.91
CA VAL A 47 4.20 11.62 12.98
C VAL A 47 3.05 12.40 13.62
N PHE A 48 2.17 11.71 14.33
CA PHE A 48 1.06 12.35 15.05
C PHE A 48 1.55 13.26 16.19
N GLU A 49 2.47 12.78 17.02
CA GLU A 49 3.06 13.55 18.13
C GLU A 49 3.82 14.78 17.64
N LYS A 50 4.59 14.64 16.55
CA LYS A 50 5.48 15.71 16.07
C LYS A 50 4.79 16.72 15.17
N TYR A 51 3.86 16.28 14.34
CA TYR A 51 3.26 17.10 13.28
C TYR A 51 1.75 17.28 13.42
N GLY A 52 1.11 16.59 14.38
CA GLY A 52 -0.33 16.70 14.61
C GLY A 52 -1.20 16.10 13.51
N THR A 53 -0.61 15.33 12.59
CA THR A 53 -1.32 14.71 11.46
C THR A 53 -1.39 13.20 11.61
N MET A 54 -2.53 12.61 11.25
CA MET A 54 -2.67 11.15 11.17
C MET A 54 -2.33 10.70 9.76
N ILE A 55 -1.52 9.65 9.66
CA ILE A 55 -1.18 9.00 8.39
C ILE A 55 -1.57 7.52 8.43
N ASP A 56 -1.88 6.96 7.27
CA ASP A 56 -2.22 5.55 7.14
C ASP A 56 -0.97 4.65 7.20
N THR A 57 -1.18 3.33 7.19
CA THR A 57 -0.10 2.34 7.29
C THR A 57 0.85 2.36 6.08
N HIS A 58 0.37 2.66 4.87
CA HIS A 58 1.20 2.72 3.66
C HIS A 58 2.10 3.96 3.68
N THR A 59 1.54 5.10 4.08
CA THR A 59 2.29 6.34 4.25
C THR A 59 3.31 6.21 5.38
N ALA A 60 2.98 5.51 6.46
CA ALA A 60 3.91 5.24 7.56
C ALA A 60 5.09 4.34 7.13
N ASP A 61 4.86 3.31 6.32
CA ASP A 61 5.93 2.50 5.71
C ASP A 61 6.90 3.37 4.92
N ALA A 62 6.35 4.23 4.05
CA ALA A 62 7.14 5.13 3.22
C ALA A 62 7.88 6.19 4.05
N VAL A 63 7.24 6.82 5.05
CA VAL A 63 7.90 7.78 5.96
C VAL A 63 9.06 7.11 6.69
N LYS A 64 8.86 5.90 7.21
CA LYS A 64 9.91 5.17 7.93
C LYS A 64 11.14 4.98 7.05
N VAL A 65 10.97 4.46 5.82
CA VAL A 65 12.09 4.22 4.90
C VAL A 65 12.68 5.52 4.39
N ALA A 66 11.85 6.53 4.10
CA ALA A 66 12.31 7.83 3.63
C ALA A 66 13.22 8.54 4.64
N LEU A 67 12.95 8.40 5.94
CA LEU A 67 13.79 8.95 7.00
C LEU A 67 15.19 8.31 7.05
N GLU A 68 15.33 7.04 6.68
CA GLU A 68 16.63 6.33 6.61
C GLU A 68 17.48 6.79 5.43
N HIS A 69 16.85 7.32 4.37
CA HIS A 69 17.51 7.81 3.16
C HIS A 69 17.51 9.35 3.04
N ARG A 70 17.12 10.06 4.10
CA ARG A 70 17.03 11.52 4.05
C ARG A 70 18.41 12.17 4.00
N GLU A 71 18.65 13.00 2.99
CA GLU A 71 19.87 13.79 2.85
C GLU A 71 19.67 15.24 3.29
N ALA A 72 20.67 15.82 3.96
CA ALA A 72 20.60 17.21 4.39
C ALA A 72 20.60 18.15 3.17
N GLY A 73 19.67 19.11 3.16
CA GLY A 73 19.53 20.07 2.06
C GLY A 73 18.76 19.56 0.83
N VAL A 74 18.36 18.28 0.80
CA VAL A 74 17.55 17.70 -0.29
C VAL A 74 16.12 17.46 0.21
N PRO A 75 15.08 18.06 -0.41
CA PRO A 75 13.70 17.77 -0.05
C PRO A 75 13.34 16.30 -0.31
N MET A 76 12.84 15.62 0.73
CA MET A 76 12.29 14.27 0.64
C MET A 76 10.77 14.37 0.53
N VAL A 77 10.18 13.75 -0.49
CA VAL A 77 8.73 13.73 -0.72
C VAL A 77 8.24 12.30 -0.53
N VAL A 78 7.27 12.12 0.38
CA VAL A 78 6.56 10.86 0.59
C VAL A 78 5.19 10.97 -0.06
N LEU A 79 4.82 9.99 -0.86
CA LEU A 79 3.49 9.91 -1.45
C LEU A 79 2.52 9.31 -0.43
N GLU A 80 1.51 10.08 -0.03
CA GLU A 80 0.38 9.55 0.76
C GLU A 80 -0.56 8.79 -0.19
N THR A 81 -0.56 7.46 -0.09
CA THR A 81 -1.30 6.61 -1.04
C THR A 81 -2.70 6.23 -0.57
N ALA A 82 -3.03 6.47 0.70
CA ALA A 82 -4.35 6.26 1.25
C ALA A 82 -4.58 7.16 2.48
N GLN A 83 -5.84 7.51 2.74
CA GLN A 83 -6.22 8.22 3.96
C GLN A 83 -6.34 7.26 5.15
N PRO A 84 -6.08 7.72 6.39
CA PRO A 84 -6.17 6.91 7.62
C PRO A 84 -7.51 6.19 7.80
N VAL A 85 -8.63 6.81 7.39
CA VAL A 85 -9.98 6.24 7.51
C VAL A 85 -10.14 4.91 6.76
N LYS A 86 -9.36 4.66 5.70
CA LYS A 86 -9.37 3.38 4.97
C LYS A 86 -8.75 2.23 5.76
N PHE A 87 -7.99 2.52 6.82
CA PHE A 87 -7.26 1.56 7.64
C PHE A 87 -7.43 1.83 9.14
N ALA A 88 -8.66 2.13 9.56
CA ALA A 88 -8.98 2.60 10.92
C ALA A 88 -8.52 1.67 12.05
N GLU A 89 -8.46 0.36 11.82
CA GLU A 89 -7.98 -0.60 12.84
C GLU A 89 -6.53 -0.35 13.26
N THR A 90 -5.62 -0.16 12.29
CA THR A 90 -4.22 0.15 12.59
C THR A 90 -4.06 1.52 13.24
N ILE A 91 -4.92 2.47 12.91
CA ILE A 91 -4.94 3.79 13.55
C ILE A 91 -5.35 3.67 15.02
N ARG A 92 -6.39 2.88 15.32
CA ARG A 92 -6.79 2.57 16.69
C ARG A 92 -5.67 1.88 17.48
N GLU A 93 -4.98 0.92 16.88
CA GLU A 93 -3.84 0.25 17.51
C GLU A 93 -2.68 1.23 17.83
N ALA A 94 -2.38 2.14 16.90
CA ALA A 94 -1.29 3.10 17.06
C ALA A 94 -1.62 4.24 18.04
N LEU A 95 -2.83 4.81 17.95
CA LEU A 95 -3.19 6.08 18.60
C LEU A 95 -4.31 5.95 19.64
N ASN A 96 -4.90 4.77 19.81
CA ASN A 96 -6.07 4.51 20.65
C ASN A 96 -7.25 5.44 20.33
N ARG A 97 -7.44 5.75 19.05
CA ARG A 97 -8.43 6.72 18.55
C ARG A 97 -8.89 6.35 17.14
N GLU A 98 -10.09 6.78 16.79
CA GLU A 98 -10.57 6.72 15.41
C GLU A 98 -9.89 7.77 14.53
N PRO A 99 -9.60 7.45 13.25
CA PRO A 99 -9.21 8.46 12.27
C PRO A 99 -10.36 9.43 12.01
N SER A 100 -10.03 10.68 11.71
CA SER A 100 -11.02 11.64 11.24
C SER A 100 -11.56 11.23 9.88
N ARG A 101 -12.85 11.45 9.67
CA ARG A 101 -13.56 11.13 8.44
C ARG A 101 -13.96 12.43 7.72
N PRO A 102 -13.87 12.50 6.38
CA PRO A 102 -14.48 13.57 5.62
C PRO A 102 -15.99 13.61 5.86
N ALA A 103 -16.57 14.80 6.06
CA ALA A 103 -18.00 14.96 6.36
C ALA A 103 -18.92 14.28 5.33
N GLU A 104 -18.53 14.30 4.06
CA GLU A 104 -19.23 13.66 2.94
C GLU A 104 -19.36 12.13 3.05
N LEU A 105 -18.52 11.49 3.87
CA LEU A 105 -18.47 10.04 4.06
C LEU A 105 -19.07 9.60 5.40
N GLU A 106 -19.57 10.52 6.23
CA GLU A 106 -20.20 10.18 7.50
C GLU A 106 -21.43 9.30 7.28
N GLY A 107 -21.49 8.16 7.98
CA GLY A 107 -22.60 7.22 7.88
C GLY A 107 -22.67 6.41 6.59
N ILE A 108 -21.65 6.46 5.72
CA ILE A 108 -21.63 5.69 4.46
C ILE A 108 -21.82 4.19 4.70
N GLU A 109 -21.30 3.65 5.81
CA GLU A 109 -21.46 2.26 6.20
C GLU A 109 -22.90 1.88 6.59
N SER A 110 -23.73 2.86 6.96
CA SER A 110 -25.13 2.66 7.35
C SER A 110 -26.11 2.74 6.16
N LEU A 111 -25.63 3.13 4.97
CA LEU A 111 -26.46 3.20 3.77
C LEU A 111 -26.79 1.80 3.24
N PRO A 112 -27.97 1.61 2.61
CA PRO A 112 -28.29 0.35 1.95
C PRO A 112 -27.23 -0.03 0.91
N GLN A 113 -26.64 -1.21 1.06
CA GLN A 113 -25.70 -1.76 0.08
C GLN A 113 -26.46 -2.56 -0.97
N ARG A 114 -26.17 -2.32 -2.26
CA ARG A 114 -26.68 -3.11 -3.37
C ARG A 114 -25.57 -4.01 -3.89
N VAL A 115 -25.65 -5.30 -3.55
CA VAL A 115 -24.70 -6.33 -3.96
C VAL A 115 -25.44 -7.58 -4.41
N GLU A 116 -24.85 -8.35 -5.33
CA GLU A 116 -25.31 -9.68 -5.71
C GLU A 116 -24.31 -10.69 -5.13
N VAL A 117 -24.77 -11.62 -4.29
CA VAL A 117 -23.92 -12.67 -3.73
C VAL A 117 -23.89 -13.85 -4.70
N MET A 118 -22.69 -14.27 -5.08
CA MET A 118 -22.48 -15.31 -6.08
C MET A 118 -21.57 -16.43 -5.55
N PRO A 119 -21.74 -17.69 -6.02
CA PRO A 119 -20.79 -18.74 -5.71
C PRO A 119 -19.43 -18.46 -6.35
N VAL A 120 -18.38 -19.11 -5.85
CA VAL A 120 -17.03 -19.09 -6.46
C VAL A 120 -17.04 -19.96 -7.72
N ASP A 121 -17.75 -19.50 -8.74
CA ASP A 121 -17.97 -20.19 -10.01
C ASP A 121 -17.80 -19.24 -11.20
N VAL A 122 -16.96 -19.64 -12.15
CA VAL A 122 -16.62 -18.81 -13.31
C VAL A 122 -17.81 -18.62 -14.25
N GLN A 123 -18.68 -19.64 -14.40
CA GLN A 123 -19.80 -19.56 -15.32
C GLN A 123 -20.91 -18.65 -14.77
N ALA A 124 -21.20 -18.74 -13.48
CA ALA A 124 -22.14 -17.85 -12.80
C ALA A 124 -21.79 -16.36 -13.01
N VAL A 125 -20.51 -16.00 -12.86
CA VAL A 125 -20.03 -14.62 -13.10
C VAL A 125 -20.20 -14.21 -14.57
N LYS A 126 -19.89 -15.09 -15.52
CA LYS A 126 -20.09 -14.80 -16.96
C LYS A 126 -21.57 -14.58 -17.28
N ASP A 127 -22.44 -15.45 -16.81
CA ASP A 127 -23.87 -15.39 -17.07
C ASP A 127 -24.47 -14.09 -16.51
N PHE A 128 -24.05 -13.68 -15.30
CA PHE A 128 -24.45 -12.41 -14.70
C PHE A 128 -24.01 -11.20 -15.53
N ILE A 129 -22.79 -11.18 -16.07
CA ILE A 129 -22.32 -10.09 -16.94
C ILE A 129 -23.18 -10.03 -18.21
N VAL A 130 -23.40 -11.17 -18.87
CA VAL A 130 -24.22 -11.23 -20.09
C VAL A 130 -25.64 -10.73 -19.83
N SER A 131 -26.24 -11.08 -18.70
CA SER A 131 -27.60 -10.65 -18.38
C SER A 131 -27.75 -9.17 -18.02
N HIS A 132 -26.65 -8.44 -17.79
CA HIS A 132 -26.65 -7.03 -17.35
C HIS A 132 -25.93 -6.06 -18.29
N CYS A 133 -25.39 -6.54 -19.41
CA CYS A 133 -24.66 -5.73 -20.39
C CYS A 133 -25.29 -5.79 -21.80
N GLY A 134 -26.56 -6.18 -21.90
CA GLY A 134 -27.34 -6.21 -23.15
C GLY A 134 -27.81 -4.84 -23.61
#